data_AF-A0A848ZR76-F1
#
_entry.id   AF-A0A848ZR76-F1
#
_cell.length_a   1.000
_cell.length_b   1.000
_cell.length_c   1.000
_cell.angle_alpha   90.00
_cell.angle_beta   90.00
_cell.angle_gamma   90.00
#
_symmetry.space_group_name_H-M   'P 1'
#
loop_
_entity.id
_entity.type
_entity.pdbx_description
1 polymer ?
#
loop_
_entity_poly.entity_id
_entity_poly.type
_entity_poly.pdbx_seq_one_letter_code
_entity_poly.pdbx_strand_id
1 'polypeptide(L)'
;MKTIYRTIGVLLLFMGTLSINAQDNRTLDTKVADILMQLPTEDLEHSDRLMKEIIELGEPGILKFTNMLVPLGTGNDTKARYAIQSVAVYSGGKHSKIKNNVVENSLLKALESAADTEVKTFLMDRLIYVGTDASVPALSAYLSNSDLYKPALAALTAIGTTEASIAILEATKVGDPNKQAAFIDALAKLQFAPAEEILIGLLNSSSTLVQGKTLMALAEIASPTSYDVLEEWVKDSSYRLDESKSILAFIHYGNRLQEEGNIELSNEVANAILKNCKVDEQLHFRSAAIHLLSENKGEAFTKTLLKESKKGGKNYVGAVLDAAGSELSANEVSLWAKQYKKASTTNKPLIIRLLQERDEAVVMEKVVLKAVEDEDTDVRVAGIKALTYQDKDKAIPVLFKSLASAVAPVEYTAVEETLLRLCGSKDASVLAKQLPQLNAKGKEVLINVLAARNATEQFSTILSYIDSGDENVRNAVYNALPSVSSDGDFSTLITVLGKTEKSQNVQSVQKAVLNIVESNNGKFTEEIFAAYKKADDKSKLLPVLASLSSRPALKLVAECLSTGSDSEKIIALDALSNWKNNDALPYLFQTVQSTSDKELRKSAFDNYLA
;
A
#
# COMPACT_ATOMS: atom_id res chain seq x y z
N MET A 1 -64.25 -8.26 66.83
CA MET A 1 -64.27 -7.59 65.50
C MET A 1 -62.89 -7.26 64.90
N LYS A 2 -61.74 -7.71 65.44
CA LYS A 2 -60.41 -7.52 64.80
C LYS A 2 -59.83 -8.77 64.11
N THR A 3 -60.43 -9.94 64.32
CA THR A 3 -59.92 -11.21 63.76
C THR A 3 -60.54 -11.59 62.42
N ILE A 4 -61.77 -11.14 62.13
CA ILE A 4 -62.48 -11.44 60.86
C ILE A 4 -61.93 -10.61 59.68
N TYR A 5 -61.52 -9.35 59.92
CA TYR A 5 -60.90 -8.51 58.88
C TYR A 5 -59.50 -8.99 58.47
N ARG A 6 -58.81 -9.75 59.33
CA ARG A 6 -57.46 -10.23 59.06
C ARG A 6 -57.46 -11.48 58.17
N THR A 7 -58.49 -12.33 58.25
CA THR A 7 -58.65 -13.51 57.39
C THR A 7 -59.20 -13.17 56.01
N ILE A 8 -60.04 -12.13 55.88
CA ILE A 8 -60.53 -11.66 54.57
C ILE A 8 -59.42 -10.93 53.79
N GLY A 9 -58.53 -10.19 54.47
CA GLY A 9 -57.39 -9.52 53.84
C GLY A 9 -56.32 -10.47 53.29
N VAL A 10 -56.09 -11.63 53.94
CA VAL A 10 -55.13 -12.65 53.46
C VAL A 10 -55.70 -13.44 52.28
N LEU A 11 -57.03 -13.65 52.21
CA LEU A 11 -57.65 -14.33 51.07
C LEU A 11 -57.67 -13.45 49.80
N LEU A 12 -57.77 -12.12 49.94
CA LEU A 12 -57.69 -11.16 48.84
C LEU A 12 -56.26 -10.92 48.31
N LEU A 13 -55.23 -11.23 49.11
CA LEU A 13 -53.82 -11.14 48.71
C LEU A 13 -53.31 -12.40 47.98
N PHE A 14 -54.07 -13.51 48.02
CA PHE A 14 -53.74 -14.76 47.29
C PHE A 14 -54.45 -14.89 45.94
N MET A 15 -55.38 -14.00 45.58
CA MET A 15 -56.02 -13.97 44.25
C MET A 15 -55.30 -13.09 43.23
N GLY A 16 -54.18 -12.45 43.60
CA GLY A 16 -53.42 -11.53 42.75
C GLY A 16 -52.29 -12.14 41.92
N THR A 17 -52.11 -13.46 41.92
CA THR A 17 -51.10 -14.14 41.07
C THR A 17 -51.73 -15.19 40.17
N LEU A 18 -52.84 -14.82 39.52
CA LEU A 18 -53.07 -15.37 38.19
C LEU A 18 -52.09 -14.66 37.27
N SER A 19 -50.94 -15.29 37.02
CA SER A 19 -50.19 -15.05 35.80
C SER A 19 -51.19 -15.17 34.65
N ILE A 20 -51.59 -14.03 34.09
CA ILE A 20 -52.23 -13.99 32.79
C ILE A 20 -51.12 -14.44 31.83
N ASN A 21 -51.03 -15.74 31.60
CA ASN A 21 -50.59 -16.23 30.31
C ASN A 21 -51.64 -15.69 29.33
N ALA A 22 -51.38 -14.50 28.80
CA ALA A 22 -52.06 -14.04 27.60
C ALA A 22 -51.69 -15.08 26.55
N GLN A 23 -52.61 -16.01 26.32
CA GLN A 23 -52.51 -16.99 25.26
C GLN A 23 -52.47 -16.16 23.97
N ASP A 24 -51.27 -16.04 23.39
CA ASP A 24 -51.04 -15.31 22.15
C ASP A 24 -51.86 -15.98 21.04
N ASN A 25 -53.09 -15.49 20.87
CA ASN A 25 -54.14 -16.06 20.02
C ASN A 25 -53.96 -15.69 18.53
N ARG A 26 -52.77 -15.20 18.16
CA ARG A 26 -52.46 -14.79 16.80
C ARG A 26 -52.15 -16.01 15.93
N THR A 27 -52.68 -16.03 14.71
CA THR A 27 -52.37 -17.09 13.75
C THR A 27 -50.92 -16.98 13.28
N LEU A 28 -50.35 -18.11 12.84
CA LEU A 28 -48.98 -18.17 12.33
C LEU A 28 -48.75 -17.17 11.18
N ASP A 29 -49.72 -17.02 10.29
CA ASP A 29 -49.67 -16.06 9.17
C ASP A 29 -49.57 -14.61 9.65
N THR A 30 -50.30 -14.24 10.72
CA THR A 30 -50.20 -12.89 11.30
C THR A 30 -48.84 -12.67 11.94
N LYS A 31 -48.23 -13.67 12.58
CA LYS A 31 -46.88 -13.52 13.17
C LYS A 31 -45.81 -13.34 12.09
N VAL A 32 -45.89 -14.11 11.01
CA VAL A 32 -44.99 -13.98 9.85
C VAL A 32 -45.11 -12.61 9.20
N ALA A 33 -46.34 -12.12 8.97
CA ALA A 33 -46.57 -10.81 8.38
C ALA A 33 -45.99 -9.65 9.22
N ASP A 34 -46.12 -9.71 10.55
CA ASP A 34 -45.57 -8.69 11.45
C ASP A 34 -44.04 -8.65 11.45
N ILE A 35 -43.39 -9.82 11.40
CA ILE A 35 -41.94 -9.88 11.28
C ILE A 35 -41.52 -9.25 9.95
N LEU A 36 -42.17 -9.60 8.83
CA LEU A 36 -41.86 -9.01 7.52
C LEU A 36 -42.06 -7.49 7.49
N MET A 37 -43.07 -6.96 8.20
CA MET A 37 -43.30 -5.51 8.27
C MET A 37 -42.16 -4.76 8.94
N GLN A 38 -41.47 -5.39 9.91
CA GLN A 38 -40.33 -4.83 10.63
C GLN A 38 -38.99 -4.93 9.88
N LEU A 39 -38.95 -5.59 8.72
CA LEU A 39 -37.74 -5.71 7.90
C LEU A 39 -37.60 -4.56 6.88
N PRO A 40 -36.37 -4.05 6.64
CA PRO A 40 -35.09 -4.49 7.23
C PRO A 40 -34.89 -4.02 8.68
N THR A 41 -34.01 -4.70 9.40
CA THR A 41 -33.72 -4.43 10.82
C THR A 41 -33.01 -3.09 11.00
N GLU A 42 -33.33 -2.36 12.06
CA GLU A 42 -32.79 -1.03 12.35
C GLU A 42 -31.38 -1.06 12.96
N ASP A 43 -31.12 -2.06 13.82
CA ASP A 43 -29.85 -2.27 14.50
C ASP A 43 -29.64 -3.76 14.86
N LEU A 44 -28.53 -4.08 15.54
CA LEU A 44 -28.18 -5.44 15.93
C LEU A 44 -29.12 -6.04 17.00
N GLU A 45 -29.62 -5.24 17.94
CA GLU A 45 -30.54 -5.73 18.98
C GLU A 45 -31.90 -6.08 18.39
N HIS A 46 -32.39 -5.23 17.48
CA HIS A 46 -33.58 -5.48 16.69
C HIS A 46 -33.42 -6.73 15.82
N SER A 47 -32.27 -6.89 15.15
CA SER A 47 -31.95 -8.10 14.39
C SER A 47 -32.01 -9.35 15.24
N ASP A 48 -31.31 -9.38 16.38
CA ASP A 48 -31.28 -10.53 17.29
C ASP A 48 -32.68 -10.90 17.79
N ARG A 49 -33.51 -9.90 18.12
CA ARG A 49 -34.90 -10.12 18.53
C ARG A 49 -35.71 -10.79 17.41
N LEU A 50 -35.70 -10.22 16.20
CA LEU A 50 -36.48 -10.79 15.09
C LEU A 50 -36.02 -12.19 14.70
N MET A 51 -34.71 -12.47 14.76
CA MET A 51 -34.21 -13.81 14.42
C MET A 51 -34.63 -14.84 15.46
N LYS A 52 -34.63 -14.49 16.75
CA LYS A 52 -35.21 -15.35 17.81
C LYS A 52 -36.70 -15.57 17.58
N GLU A 53 -37.46 -14.52 17.26
CA GLU A 53 -38.89 -14.63 16.95
C GLU A 53 -39.13 -15.58 15.77
N ILE A 54 -38.39 -15.47 14.66
CA ILE A 54 -38.49 -16.38 13.50
C ILE A 54 -38.24 -17.84 13.93
N ILE A 55 -37.23 -18.07 14.76
CA ILE A 55 -36.85 -19.41 15.23
C ILE A 55 -37.91 -19.99 16.17
N GLU A 56 -38.50 -19.17 17.03
CA GLU A 56 -39.58 -19.56 17.95
C GLU A 56 -40.87 -19.96 17.21
N LEU A 57 -41.08 -19.51 15.96
CA LEU A 57 -42.19 -20.00 15.13
C LEU A 57 -42.04 -21.47 14.73
N GLY A 58 -40.84 -22.05 14.87
CA GLY A 58 -40.54 -23.41 14.48
C GLY A 58 -40.59 -23.66 12.96
N GLU A 59 -40.44 -24.92 12.56
CA GLU A 59 -40.41 -25.31 11.14
C GLU A 59 -41.64 -24.81 10.34
N PRO A 60 -42.90 -24.93 10.83
CA PRO A 60 -44.05 -24.43 10.09
C PRO A 60 -43.99 -22.93 9.80
N GLY A 61 -43.42 -22.14 10.72
CA GLY A 61 -43.26 -20.70 10.55
C GLY A 61 -42.16 -20.33 9.58
N ILE A 62 -40.99 -20.99 9.70
CA ILE A 62 -39.88 -20.76 8.77
C ILE A 62 -40.29 -21.12 7.33
N LEU A 63 -41.04 -22.21 7.14
CA LEU A 63 -41.56 -22.60 5.84
C LEU A 63 -42.53 -21.57 5.23
N LYS A 64 -43.23 -20.77 6.04
CA LYS A 64 -44.07 -19.67 5.51
C LYS A 64 -43.23 -18.61 4.82
N PHE A 65 -42.04 -18.29 5.34
CA PHE A 65 -41.12 -17.37 4.65
C PHE A 65 -40.57 -18.01 3.37
N THR A 66 -40.17 -19.29 3.39
CA THR A 66 -39.63 -19.95 2.20
C THR A 66 -40.69 -20.13 1.10
N ASN A 67 -41.95 -20.32 1.47
CA ASN A 67 -43.07 -20.42 0.51
C ASN A 67 -43.40 -19.08 -0.18
N MET A 68 -42.86 -17.96 0.32
CA MET A 68 -42.97 -16.65 -0.35
C MET A 68 -41.88 -16.44 -1.39
N LEU A 69 -40.88 -17.33 -1.47
CA LEU A 69 -39.82 -17.24 -2.47
C LEU A 69 -40.40 -17.43 -3.87
N VAL A 70 -40.01 -16.53 -4.77
CA VAL A 70 -40.38 -16.58 -6.18
C VAL A 70 -39.12 -16.46 -7.04
N PRO A 71 -39.11 -17.04 -8.26
CA PRO A 71 -38.00 -16.86 -9.18
C PRO A 71 -37.68 -15.39 -9.44
N LEU A 72 -36.42 -15.10 -9.75
CA LEU A 72 -35.99 -13.74 -10.09
C LEU A 72 -36.84 -13.17 -11.25
N GLY A 73 -37.39 -11.97 -11.03
CA GLY A 73 -38.20 -11.26 -12.02
C GLY A 73 -39.70 -11.62 -12.03
N THR A 74 -40.17 -12.55 -11.18
CA THR A 74 -41.59 -12.96 -11.17
C THR A 74 -42.41 -12.42 -9.99
N GLY A 75 -41.80 -11.66 -9.09
CA GLY A 75 -42.48 -11.04 -7.95
C GLY A 75 -41.52 -10.35 -6.97
N ASN A 76 -42.04 -9.92 -5.82
CA ASN A 76 -41.25 -9.29 -4.76
C ASN A 76 -41.25 -10.14 -3.49
N ASP A 77 -40.17 -10.88 -3.29
CA ASP A 77 -39.91 -11.69 -2.09
C ASP A 77 -38.74 -11.12 -1.26
N THR A 78 -38.37 -9.85 -1.48
CA THR A 78 -37.20 -9.20 -0.87
C THR A 78 -37.17 -9.37 0.65
N LYS A 79 -38.31 -9.15 1.32
CA LYS A 79 -38.41 -9.28 2.78
C LYS A 79 -38.32 -10.73 3.25
N ALA A 80 -38.85 -11.68 2.48
CA ALA A 80 -38.71 -13.10 2.79
C ALA A 80 -37.25 -13.55 2.63
N ARG A 81 -36.58 -13.15 1.54
CA ARG A 81 -35.15 -13.43 1.33
C ARG A 81 -34.29 -12.79 2.42
N TYR A 82 -34.60 -11.56 2.82
CA TYR A 82 -33.92 -10.89 3.94
C TYR A 82 -34.10 -11.69 5.24
N ALA A 83 -35.32 -12.11 5.57
CA ALA A 83 -35.62 -12.90 6.76
C ALA A 83 -34.85 -14.23 6.77
N ILE A 84 -34.90 -14.97 5.66
CA ILE A 84 -34.26 -16.28 5.50
C ILE A 84 -32.73 -16.16 5.57
N GLN A 85 -32.14 -15.17 4.90
CA GLN A 85 -30.70 -14.91 4.98
C GLN A 85 -30.29 -14.57 6.41
N SER A 86 -31.01 -13.64 7.05
CA SER A 86 -30.68 -13.17 8.39
C SER A 86 -30.78 -14.30 9.40
N VAL A 87 -31.81 -15.15 9.32
CA VAL A 87 -31.99 -16.25 10.29
C VAL A 87 -30.98 -17.38 10.06
N ALA A 88 -30.58 -17.63 8.82
CA ALA A 88 -29.51 -18.59 8.52
C ALA A 88 -28.17 -18.10 9.10
N VAL A 89 -27.79 -16.85 8.85
CA VAL A 89 -26.55 -16.27 9.40
C VAL A 89 -26.60 -16.23 10.93
N TYR A 90 -27.74 -15.83 11.52
CA TYR A 90 -27.92 -15.78 12.96
C TYR A 90 -27.80 -17.16 13.62
N SER A 91 -28.45 -18.17 13.03
CA SER A 91 -28.42 -19.54 13.54
C SER A 91 -27.06 -20.23 13.37
N GLY A 92 -26.28 -19.82 12.37
CA GLY A 92 -24.93 -20.33 12.07
C GLY A 92 -23.77 -19.56 12.75
N GLY A 93 -24.05 -18.41 13.35
CA GLY A 93 -23.04 -17.51 13.93
C GLY A 93 -22.43 -17.97 15.27
N LYS A 94 -21.67 -17.09 15.93
CA LYS A 94 -20.91 -17.36 17.18
C LYS A 94 -21.76 -17.70 18.42
N HIS A 95 -23.09 -17.67 18.32
CA HIS A 95 -23.96 -18.05 19.42
C HIS A 95 -24.09 -19.57 19.48
N SER A 96 -24.13 -20.14 20.69
CA SER A 96 -24.29 -21.59 20.90
C SER A 96 -25.41 -22.15 20.02
N LYS A 97 -25.10 -23.17 19.19
CA LYS A 97 -26.01 -23.83 18.24
C LYS A 97 -27.43 -23.85 18.81
N ILE A 98 -28.31 -23.09 18.19
CA ILE A 98 -29.70 -22.98 18.60
C ILE A 98 -30.28 -24.39 18.59
N LYS A 99 -30.82 -24.81 19.75
CA LYS A 99 -31.25 -26.18 19.99
C LYS A 99 -32.14 -26.68 18.85
N ASN A 100 -31.81 -27.87 18.32
CA ASN A 100 -32.62 -28.71 17.43
C ASN A 100 -32.50 -28.49 15.90
N ASN A 101 -31.55 -27.68 15.39
CA ASN A 101 -31.33 -27.51 13.94
C ASN A 101 -32.59 -27.09 13.14
N VAL A 102 -33.52 -26.37 13.77
CA VAL A 102 -34.84 -26.06 13.17
C VAL A 102 -34.72 -25.26 11.86
N VAL A 103 -33.76 -24.34 11.78
CA VAL A 103 -33.51 -23.54 10.58
C VAL A 103 -32.96 -24.41 9.44
N GLU A 104 -31.95 -25.23 9.71
CA GLU A 104 -31.38 -26.19 8.76
C GLU A 104 -32.46 -27.14 8.21
N ASN A 105 -33.22 -27.79 9.09
CA ASN A 105 -34.28 -28.73 8.69
C ASN A 105 -35.36 -28.06 7.83
N SER A 106 -35.74 -26.82 8.18
CA SER A 106 -36.72 -26.06 7.41
C SER A 106 -36.19 -25.71 6.01
N LEU A 107 -34.91 -25.33 5.90
CA LEU A 107 -34.27 -25.06 4.61
C LEU A 107 -34.15 -26.32 3.76
N LEU A 108 -33.83 -27.48 4.35
CA LEU A 108 -33.78 -28.76 3.63
C LEU A 108 -35.16 -29.15 3.09
N LYS A 109 -36.21 -28.99 3.89
CA LYS A 109 -37.60 -29.26 3.47
C LYS A 109 -38.10 -28.28 2.40
N ALA A 110 -37.72 -27.01 2.52
CA ALA A 110 -37.99 -26.03 1.47
C ALA A 110 -37.23 -26.36 0.18
N LEU A 111 -35.98 -26.81 0.28
CA LEU A 111 -35.15 -27.22 -0.85
C LEU A 111 -35.72 -28.43 -1.58
N GLU A 112 -36.26 -29.41 -0.85
CA GLU A 112 -36.97 -30.57 -1.40
C GLU A 112 -38.23 -30.15 -2.18
N SER A 113 -38.96 -29.16 -1.66
CA SER A 113 -40.23 -28.70 -2.23
C SER A 113 -40.07 -27.70 -3.38
N ALA A 114 -38.93 -27.02 -3.47
CA ALA A 114 -38.69 -26.01 -4.50
C ALA A 114 -38.58 -26.65 -5.90
N ALA A 115 -39.19 -26.03 -6.90
CA ALA A 115 -39.10 -26.48 -8.30
C ALA A 115 -38.07 -25.68 -9.11
N ASP A 116 -37.91 -24.39 -8.81
CA ASP A 116 -37.08 -23.47 -9.56
C ASP A 116 -35.59 -23.53 -9.16
N THR A 117 -34.71 -23.49 -10.16
CA THR A 117 -33.25 -23.60 -9.97
C THR A 117 -32.65 -22.44 -9.18
N GLU A 118 -33.15 -21.21 -9.37
CA GLU A 118 -32.66 -20.04 -8.63
C GLU A 118 -33.09 -20.11 -7.17
N VAL A 119 -34.34 -20.48 -6.89
CA VAL A 119 -34.83 -20.67 -5.53
C VAL A 119 -34.05 -21.77 -4.81
N LYS A 120 -33.76 -22.90 -5.48
CA LYS A 120 -32.90 -23.96 -4.94
C LYS A 120 -31.49 -23.46 -4.63
N THR A 121 -30.90 -22.69 -5.54
CA THR A 121 -29.57 -22.08 -5.35
C THR A 121 -29.56 -21.19 -4.11
N PHE A 122 -30.55 -20.28 -3.98
CA PHE A 122 -30.68 -19.41 -2.83
C PHE A 122 -30.75 -20.21 -1.51
N LEU A 123 -31.54 -21.29 -1.47
CA LEU A 123 -31.68 -22.13 -0.28
C LEU A 123 -30.38 -22.89 0.05
N MET A 124 -29.69 -23.46 -0.95
CA MET A 124 -28.38 -24.12 -0.74
C MET A 124 -27.32 -23.14 -0.21
N ASP A 125 -27.29 -21.92 -0.72
CA ASP A 125 -26.36 -20.88 -0.25
C ASP A 125 -26.64 -20.45 1.21
N ARG A 126 -27.80 -20.80 1.78
CA ARG A 126 -28.07 -20.61 3.22
C ARG A 126 -27.52 -21.75 4.06
N LEU A 127 -27.47 -22.96 3.50
CA LEU A 127 -26.88 -24.12 4.16
C LEU A 127 -25.36 -23.97 4.33
N ILE A 128 -24.70 -23.04 3.62
CA ILE A 128 -23.31 -22.62 3.92
C ILE A 128 -23.15 -22.14 5.38
N TYR A 129 -24.18 -21.49 5.94
CA TYR A 129 -24.10 -20.93 7.29
C TYR A 129 -24.56 -21.90 8.38
N VAL A 130 -25.60 -22.71 8.09
CA VAL A 130 -26.27 -23.54 9.10
C VAL A 130 -26.14 -25.03 8.88
N GLY A 131 -25.59 -25.45 7.74
CA GLY A 131 -25.52 -26.85 7.35
C GLY A 131 -24.63 -27.66 8.30
N THR A 132 -25.06 -28.89 8.56
CA THR A 132 -24.34 -29.92 9.29
C THR A 132 -24.36 -31.23 8.48
N ASP A 133 -23.90 -32.34 9.06
CA ASP A 133 -23.98 -33.66 8.42
C ASP A 133 -25.41 -34.06 8.04
N ALA A 134 -26.43 -33.49 8.69
CA ALA A 134 -27.83 -33.69 8.31
C ALA A 134 -28.15 -33.16 6.90
N SER A 135 -27.43 -32.13 6.43
CA SER A 135 -27.58 -31.57 5.08
C SER A 135 -26.86 -32.39 4.00
N VAL A 136 -25.88 -33.21 4.37
CA VAL A 136 -25.00 -33.91 3.41
C VAL A 136 -25.78 -34.80 2.43
N PRO A 137 -26.72 -35.66 2.84
CA PRO A 137 -27.45 -36.51 1.89
C PRO A 137 -28.26 -35.72 0.87
N ALA A 138 -28.93 -34.64 1.29
CA ALA A 138 -29.74 -33.80 0.43
C ALA A 138 -28.87 -33.02 -0.57
N LEU A 139 -27.76 -32.43 -0.10
CA LEU A 139 -26.83 -31.68 -0.95
C LEU A 139 -26.10 -32.61 -1.95
N SER A 140 -25.73 -33.82 -1.52
CA SER A 140 -25.03 -34.81 -2.36
C SER A 140 -25.84 -35.18 -3.61
N ALA A 141 -27.18 -35.24 -3.50
CA ALA A 141 -28.05 -35.54 -4.62
C ALA A 141 -27.92 -34.52 -5.77
N TYR A 142 -27.49 -33.29 -5.48
CA TYR A 142 -27.34 -32.22 -6.46
C TYR A 142 -25.94 -32.15 -7.10
N LEU A 143 -24.96 -32.90 -6.62
CA LEU A 143 -23.59 -32.89 -7.19
C LEU A 143 -23.54 -33.42 -8.63
N SER A 144 -24.47 -34.29 -9.01
CA SER A 144 -24.58 -34.76 -10.40
C SER A 144 -25.28 -33.76 -11.33
N ASN A 145 -26.08 -32.83 -10.79
CA ASN A 145 -26.89 -31.88 -11.54
C ASN A 145 -26.03 -30.74 -12.14
N SER A 146 -26.14 -30.48 -13.44
CA SER A 146 -25.30 -29.48 -14.12
C SER A 146 -25.52 -28.04 -13.68
N ASP A 147 -26.74 -27.68 -13.26
CA ASP A 147 -27.07 -26.31 -12.85
C ASP A 147 -26.86 -26.09 -11.35
N LEU A 148 -26.96 -27.15 -10.54
CA LEU A 148 -26.99 -27.07 -9.08
C LEU A 148 -25.76 -27.65 -8.37
N TYR A 149 -24.81 -28.30 -9.07
CA TYR A 149 -23.64 -28.87 -8.40
C TYR A 149 -22.78 -27.81 -7.71
N LYS A 150 -22.68 -26.59 -8.25
CA LYS A 150 -21.84 -25.52 -7.68
C LYS A 150 -22.33 -25.04 -6.30
N PRO A 151 -23.60 -24.62 -6.13
CA PRO A 151 -24.08 -24.24 -4.81
C PRO A 151 -24.10 -25.42 -3.83
N ALA A 152 -24.40 -26.64 -4.29
CA ALA A 152 -24.31 -27.84 -3.46
C ALA A 152 -22.88 -28.12 -2.97
N LEU A 153 -21.90 -28.04 -3.87
CA LEU A 153 -20.48 -28.19 -3.55
C LEU A 153 -20.00 -27.10 -2.59
N ALA A 154 -20.40 -25.85 -2.80
CA ALA A 154 -20.06 -24.74 -1.92
C ALA A 154 -20.58 -24.98 -0.49
N ALA A 155 -21.83 -25.42 -0.35
CA ALA A 155 -22.41 -25.78 0.94
C ALA A 155 -21.69 -26.96 1.60
N LEU A 156 -21.41 -28.05 0.88
CA LEU A 156 -20.66 -29.19 1.40
C LEU A 156 -19.23 -28.81 1.82
N THR A 157 -18.57 -27.96 1.04
CA THR A 157 -17.23 -27.44 1.36
C THR A 157 -17.26 -26.55 2.62
N ALA A 158 -18.33 -25.78 2.82
CA ALA A 158 -18.50 -24.98 4.03
C ALA A 158 -18.81 -25.82 5.28
N ILE A 159 -19.58 -26.92 5.11
CA ILE A 159 -19.85 -27.90 6.17
C ILE A 159 -18.53 -28.53 6.63
N GLY A 160 -17.67 -28.92 5.69
CA GLY A 160 -16.27 -29.28 5.95
C GLY A 160 -16.06 -30.47 6.90
N THR A 161 -17.07 -31.31 7.08
CA THR A 161 -16.98 -32.55 7.86
C THR A 161 -16.39 -33.69 7.05
N THR A 162 -16.11 -34.82 7.71
CA THR A 162 -15.61 -36.02 7.04
C THR A 162 -16.65 -36.56 6.07
N GLU A 163 -17.92 -36.56 6.46
CA GLU A 163 -19.07 -37.00 5.67
C GLU A 163 -19.26 -36.14 4.42
N ALA A 164 -19.16 -34.82 4.56
CA ALA A 164 -19.21 -33.90 3.42
C ALA A 164 -18.03 -34.12 2.47
N SER A 165 -16.83 -34.34 3.01
CA SER A 165 -15.63 -34.62 2.21
C SER A 165 -15.73 -35.95 1.46
N ILE A 166 -16.27 -37.00 2.09
CA ILE A 166 -16.55 -38.29 1.44
C ILE A 166 -17.55 -38.11 0.30
N ALA A 167 -18.62 -37.33 0.50
CA ALA A 167 -19.58 -37.05 -0.55
C ALA A 167 -18.96 -36.33 -1.77
N ILE A 168 -18.08 -35.35 -1.51
CA ILE A 168 -17.33 -34.66 -2.58
C ILE A 168 -16.37 -35.63 -3.27
N LEU A 169 -15.66 -36.47 -2.50
CA LEU A 169 -14.74 -37.48 -3.02
C LEU A 169 -15.43 -38.48 -3.95
N GLU A 170 -16.61 -38.98 -3.56
CA GLU A 170 -17.40 -39.86 -4.41
C GLU A 170 -17.85 -39.15 -5.71
N ALA A 171 -18.18 -37.86 -5.65
CA ALA A 171 -18.56 -37.08 -6.82
C ALA A 171 -17.41 -36.84 -7.81
N THR A 172 -16.14 -36.99 -7.40
CA THR A 172 -14.98 -36.93 -8.31
C THR A 172 -15.02 -38.02 -9.39
N LYS A 173 -15.77 -39.11 -9.20
CA LYS A 173 -15.90 -40.21 -10.18
C LYS A 173 -16.71 -39.83 -11.44
N VAL A 174 -17.18 -38.58 -11.53
CA VAL A 174 -17.90 -38.06 -12.69
C VAL A 174 -16.99 -37.95 -13.92
N GLY A 175 -17.55 -38.21 -15.12
CA GLY A 175 -16.81 -38.12 -16.38
C GLY A 175 -16.66 -36.71 -16.96
N ASP A 176 -17.29 -35.69 -16.35
CA ASP A 176 -17.16 -34.29 -16.79
C ASP A 176 -15.91 -33.64 -16.17
N PRO A 177 -14.91 -33.22 -16.96
CA PRO A 177 -13.65 -32.71 -16.43
C PRO A 177 -13.79 -31.42 -15.60
N ASN A 178 -14.78 -30.57 -15.90
CA ASN A 178 -14.96 -29.31 -15.17
C ASN A 178 -15.56 -29.55 -13.78
N LYS A 179 -16.56 -30.43 -13.68
CA LYS A 179 -17.13 -30.86 -12.39
C LYS A 179 -16.09 -31.60 -11.57
N GLN A 180 -15.38 -32.55 -12.17
CA GLN A 180 -14.32 -33.31 -11.51
C GLN A 180 -13.24 -32.38 -10.95
N ALA A 181 -12.76 -31.42 -11.75
CA ALA A 181 -11.80 -30.40 -11.31
C ALA A 181 -12.31 -29.54 -10.15
N ALA A 182 -13.60 -29.16 -10.14
CA ALA A 182 -14.20 -28.40 -9.03
C ALA A 182 -14.26 -29.22 -7.74
N PHE A 183 -14.59 -30.51 -7.82
CA PHE A 183 -14.61 -31.41 -6.65
C PHE A 183 -13.21 -31.64 -6.08
N ILE A 184 -12.21 -31.82 -6.94
CA ILE A 184 -10.80 -31.92 -6.53
C ILE A 184 -10.35 -30.64 -5.79
N ASP A 185 -10.68 -29.47 -6.33
CA ASP A 185 -10.34 -28.17 -5.71
C ASP A 185 -11.00 -28.00 -4.33
N ALA A 186 -12.23 -28.47 -4.17
CA ALA A 186 -12.92 -28.48 -2.87
C ALA A 186 -12.22 -29.40 -1.85
N LEU A 187 -11.80 -30.61 -2.27
CA LEU A 187 -11.04 -31.52 -1.42
C LEU A 187 -9.68 -30.95 -1.02
N ALA A 188 -9.01 -30.24 -1.93
CA ALA A 188 -7.78 -29.51 -1.65
C ALA A 188 -8.01 -28.48 -0.54
N LYS A 189 -9.03 -27.62 -0.69
CA LYS A 189 -9.39 -26.61 0.30
C LYS A 189 -9.73 -27.20 1.68
N LEU A 190 -10.33 -28.39 1.69
CA LEU A 190 -10.64 -29.15 2.91
C LEU A 190 -9.44 -29.91 3.48
N GLN A 191 -8.33 -29.98 2.74
CA GLN A 191 -7.13 -30.75 3.08
C GLN A 191 -7.47 -32.21 3.45
N PHE A 192 -8.41 -32.82 2.71
CA PHE A 192 -8.96 -34.13 3.07
C PHE A 192 -7.99 -35.27 2.70
N ALA A 193 -7.06 -35.59 3.61
CA ALA A 193 -6.04 -36.61 3.44
C ALA A 193 -6.55 -38.00 2.95
N PRO A 194 -7.72 -38.52 3.39
CA PRO A 194 -8.23 -39.80 2.89
C PRO A 194 -8.53 -39.83 1.39
N ALA A 195 -8.56 -38.68 0.70
CA ALA A 195 -8.72 -38.62 -0.76
C ALA A 195 -7.46 -39.01 -1.54
N GLU A 196 -6.29 -39.09 -0.91
CA GLU A 196 -4.99 -39.17 -1.58
C GLU A 196 -4.90 -40.29 -2.63
N GLU A 197 -5.30 -41.52 -2.28
CA GLU A 197 -5.24 -42.67 -3.22
C GLU A 197 -6.09 -42.43 -4.48
N ILE A 198 -7.30 -41.90 -4.30
CA ILE A 198 -8.20 -41.58 -5.41
C ILE A 198 -7.64 -40.43 -6.24
N LEU A 199 -7.12 -39.38 -5.60
CA LEU A 199 -6.49 -38.25 -6.28
C LEU A 199 -5.31 -38.72 -7.12
N ILE A 200 -4.40 -39.54 -6.60
CA ILE A 200 -3.30 -40.11 -7.37
C ILE A 200 -3.82 -40.85 -8.61
N GLY A 201 -4.90 -41.63 -8.47
CA GLY A 201 -5.54 -42.30 -9.61
C GLY A 201 -6.02 -41.33 -10.71
N LEU A 202 -6.51 -40.14 -10.33
CA LEU A 202 -7.00 -39.11 -11.25
C LEU A 202 -5.90 -38.42 -12.06
N LEU A 203 -4.62 -38.60 -11.73
CA LEU A 203 -3.50 -38.13 -12.55
C LEU A 203 -3.44 -38.84 -13.92
N ASN A 204 -4.04 -40.02 -14.05
CA ASN A 204 -4.18 -40.74 -15.32
C ASN A 204 -5.29 -40.18 -16.23
N SER A 205 -6.00 -39.13 -15.81
CA SER A 205 -7.02 -38.46 -16.62
C SER A 205 -6.42 -37.91 -17.92
N SER A 206 -7.18 -37.93 -19.01
CA SER A 206 -6.77 -37.29 -20.26
C SER A 206 -6.94 -35.76 -20.25
N SER A 207 -7.50 -35.19 -19.17
CA SER A 207 -7.70 -33.75 -19.04
C SER A 207 -6.58 -33.10 -18.23
N THR A 208 -5.83 -32.20 -18.86
CA THR A 208 -4.77 -31.42 -18.20
C THR A 208 -5.29 -30.52 -17.07
N LEU A 209 -6.56 -30.08 -17.16
CA LEU A 209 -7.24 -29.37 -16.07
C LEU A 209 -7.37 -30.25 -14.83
N VAL A 210 -7.83 -31.48 -15.00
CA VAL A 210 -7.98 -32.46 -13.90
C VAL A 210 -6.61 -32.78 -13.31
N GLN A 211 -5.64 -33.11 -14.16
CA GLN A 211 -4.26 -33.39 -13.73
C GLN A 211 -3.69 -32.23 -12.89
N GLY A 212 -3.76 -30.99 -13.38
CA GLY A 212 -3.24 -29.83 -12.66
C GLY A 212 -3.95 -29.55 -11.34
N LYS A 213 -5.28 -29.73 -11.28
CA LYS A 213 -6.03 -29.61 -10.03
C LYS A 213 -5.68 -30.72 -9.04
N THR A 214 -5.48 -31.94 -9.52
CA THR A 214 -5.06 -33.08 -8.70
C THR A 214 -3.67 -32.86 -8.11
N LEU A 215 -2.69 -32.41 -8.89
CA LEU A 215 -1.34 -32.10 -8.39
C LEU A 215 -1.39 -31.02 -7.31
N MET A 216 -2.17 -29.96 -7.52
CA MET A 216 -2.35 -28.91 -6.51
C MET A 216 -3.08 -29.42 -5.26
N ALA A 217 -4.06 -30.33 -5.41
CA ALA A 217 -4.75 -30.93 -4.28
C ALA A 217 -3.82 -31.80 -3.42
N LEU A 218 -2.99 -32.63 -4.05
CA LEU A 218 -1.95 -33.41 -3.36
C LEU A 218 -0.95 -32.48 -2.64
N ALA A 219 -0.56 -31.38 -3.30
CA ALA A 219 0.31 -30.37 -2.70
C ALA A 219 -0.32 -29.69 -1.47
N GLU A 220 -1.59 -29.34 -1.54
CA GLU A 220 -2.35 -28.68 -0.46
C GLU A 220 -2.55 -29.61 0.75
N ILE A 221 -2.85 -30.88 0.50
CA ILE A 221 -2.97 -31.95 1.52
C ILE A 221 -1.64 -32.23 2.21
N ALA A 222 -0.52 -32.02 1.51
CA ALA A 222 0.84 -32.12 2.05
C ALA A 222 1.22 -33.49 2.66
N SER A 223 0.56 -34.57 2.23
CA SER A 223 0.91 -35.91 2.68
C SER A 223 2.34 -36.30 2.26
N PRO A 224 3.16 -36.89 3.14
CA PRO A 224 4.52 -37.33 2.78
C PRO A 224 4.56 -38.32 1.61
N THR A 225 3.52 -39.13 1.41
CA THR A 225 3.44 -40.12 0.33
C THR A 225 3.23 -39.49 -1.05
N SER A 226 2.86 -38.22 -1.11
CA SER A 226 2.71 -37.47 -2.37
C SER A 226 4.06 -37.02 -2.97
N TYR A 227 5.17 -37.10 -2.24
CA TYR A 227 6.47 -36.62 -2.71
C TYR A 227 6.89 -37.26 -4.03
N ASP A 228 6.95 -38.60 -4.11
CA ASP A 228 7.45 -39.31 -5.28
C ASP A 228 6.62 -39.01 -6.53
N VAL A 229 5.29 -38.95 -6.35
CA VAL A 229 4.34 -38.61 -7.41
C VAL A 229 4.57 -37.19 -7.93
N LEU A 230 4.64 -36.20 -7.03
CA LEU A 230 4.87 -34.81 -7.43
C LEU A 230 6.27 -34.62 -8.04
N GLU A 231 7.28 -35.34 -7.53
CA GLU A 231 8.65 -35.27 -8.04
C GLU A 231 8.76 -35.87 -9.45
N GLU A 232 8.07 -36.97 -9.74
CA GLU A 232 8.02 -37.57 -11.08
C GLU A 232 7.44 -36.59 -12.10
N TRP A 233 6.34 -35.92 -11.79
CA TRP A 233 5.71 -34.95 -12.67
C TRP A 233 6.60 -33.75 -12.98
N VAL A 234 7.33 -33.23 -11.99
CA VAL A 234 8.30 -32.15 -12.25
C VAL A 234 9.53 -32.63 -13.00
N LYS A 235 9.94 -33.90 -12.87
CA LYS A 235 11.02 -34.47 -13.69
C LYS A 235 10.61 -34.58 -15.15
N ASP A 236 9.39 -35.04 -15.43
CA ASP A 236 8.86 -35.17 -16.79
C ASP A 236 8.73 -33.81 -17.49
N SER A 237 8.32 -32.77 -16.76
CA SER A 237 8.33 -31.40 -17.25
C SER A 237 9.72 -30.75 -17.28
N SER A 238 10.78 -31.48 -16.89
CA SER A 238 12.14 -30.97 -16.73
C SER A 238 12.22 -29.72 -15.83
N TYR A 239 11.38 -29.66 -14.79
CA TYR A 239 11.21 -28.54 -13.87
C TYR A 239 10.87 -27.23 -14.60
N ARG A 240 10.00 -27.30 -15.60
CA ARG A 240 9.48 -26.13 -16.33
C ARG A 240 8.00 -25.94 -16.04
N LEU A 241 7.49 -24.76 -16.37
CA LEU A 241 6.05 -24.53 -16.33
C LEU A 241 5.38 -25.30 -17.48
N ASP A 242 4.79 -26.44 -17.17
CA ASP A 242 3.96 -27.22 -18.08
C ASP A 242 2.47 -26.88 -17.92
N GLU A 243 1.61 -27.44 -18.77
CA GLU A 243 0.17 -27.17 -18.76
C GLU A 243 -0.53 -27.59 -17.45
N SER A 244 -0.04 -28.65 -16.79
CA SER A 244 -0.55 -29.09 -15.49
C SER A 244 -0.01 -28.24 -14.32
N LYS A 245 0.98 -27.38 -14.58
CA LYS A 245 1.66 -26.54 -13.59
C LYS A 245 2.34 -27.34 -12.48
N SER A 246 2.91 -28.49 -12.83
CA SER A 246 3.56 -29.44 -11.90
C SER A 246 4.58 -28.76 -10.98
N ILE A 247 5.44 -27.90 -11.53
CA ILE A 247 6.47 -27.19 -10.76
C ILE A 247 5.88 -26.25 -9.71
N LEU A 248 4.72 -25.63 -9.98
CA LEU A 248 4.05 -24.77 -9.02
C LEU A 248 3.43 -25.60 -7.89
N ALA A 249 2.81 -26.74 -8.21
CA ALA A 249 2.30 -27.67 -7.20
C ALA A 249 3.44 -28.22 -6.33
N PHE A 250 4.59 -28.58 -6.90
CA PHE A 250 5.73 -29.08 -6.13
C PHE A 250 6.33 -28.03 -5.20
N ILE A 251 6.44 -26.77 -5.65
CA ILE A 251 6.85 -25.66 -4.76
C ILE A 251 5.83 -25.46 -3.64
N HIS A 252 4.54 -25.46 -3.97
CA HIS A 252 3.45 -25.31 -3.00
C HIS A 252 3.46 -26.41 -1.94
N TYR A 253 3.70 -27.66 -2.37
CA TYR A 253 3.86 -28.82 -1.49
C TYR A 253 5.01 -28.61 -0.49
N GLY A 254 6.17 -28.10 -0.95
CA GLY A 254 7.29 -27.78 -0.07
C GLY A 254 6.95 -26.73 0.99
N ASN A 255 6.16 -25.72 0.64
CA ASN A 255 5.69 -24.69 1.57
C ASN A 255 4.67 -25.26 2.57
N ARG A 256 3.69 -26.03 2.11
CA ARG A 256 2.69 -26.67 2.98
C ARG A 256 3.34 -27.63 3.97
N LEU A 257 4.32 -28.43 3.54
CA LEU A 257 5.12 -29.27 4.42
C LEU A 257 5.86 -28.46 5.50
N GLN A 258 6.39 -27.29 5.16
CA GLN A 258 7.02 -26.38 6.12
C GLN A 258 5.99 -25.86 7.14
N GLU A 259 4.82 -25.41 6.68
CA GLU A 259 3.72 -24.92 7.52
C GLU A 259 3.21 -26.01 8.50
N GLU A 260 3.19 -27.27 8.08
CA GLU A 260 2.84 -28.42 8.92
C GLU A 260 3.98 -28.89 9.84
N GLY A 261 5.17 -28.31 9.73
CA GLY A 261 6.34 -28.65 10.54
C GLY A 261 7.16 -29.83 10.03
N ASN A 262 6.88 -30.36 8.84
CA ASN A 262 7.70 -31.36 8.15
C ASN A 262 8.87 -30.71 7.40
N ILE A 263 9.79 -30.14 8.18
CA ILE A 263 10.95 -29.38 7.68
C ILE A 263 11.91 -30.26 6.86
N GLU A 264 12.03 -31.54 7.18
CA GLU A 264 12.93 -32.46 6.48
C GLU A 264 12.49 -32.68 5.03
N LEU A 265 11.23 -33.03 4.82
CA LEU A 265 10.70 -33.27 3.47
C LEU A 265 10.55 -31.95 2.68
N SER A 266 10.18 -30.86 3.35
CA SER A 266 10.19 -29.51 2.76
C SER A 266 11.58 -29.15 2.20
N ASN A 267 12.64 -29.45 2.96
CA ASN A 267 14.01 -29.26 2.50
C ASN A 267 14.35 -30.17 1.31
N GLU A 268 13.84 -31.40 1.27
CA GLU A 268 14.06 -32.33 0.17
C GLU A 268 13.47 -31.81 -1.15
N VAL A 269 12.23 -31.29 -1.11
CA VAL A 269 11.58 -30.61 -2.24
C VAL A 269 12.44 -29.46 -2.75
N ALA A 270 12.84 -28.55 -1.85
CA ALA A 270 13.67 -27.41 -2.23
C ALA A 270 15.03 -27.83 -2.79
N ASN A 271 15.68 -28.86 -2.22
CA ASN A 271 16.94 -29.37 -2.73
C ASN A 271 16.80 -29.99 -4.13
N ALA A 272 15.69 -30.68 -4.41
CA ALA A 272 15.40 -31.21 -5.75
C ALA A 272 15.26 -30.06 -6.77
N ILE A 273 14.56 -28.98 -6.42
CA ILE A 273 14.46 -27.77 -7.25
C ILE A 273 15.85 -27.12 -7.43
N LEU A 274 16.63 -26.92 -6.35
CA LEU A 274 18.01 -26.40 -6.44
C LEU A 274 18.95 -27.29 -7.24
N LYS A 275 18.71 -28.59 -7.31
CA LYS A 275 19.54 -29.51 -8.08
C LYS A 275 19.26 -29.41 -9.57
N ASN A 276 18.01 -29.16 -9.96
CA ASN A 276 17.57 -29.28 -11.36
C ASN A 276 17.30 -27.93 -12.05
N CYS A 277 16.81 -26.91 -11.34
CA CYS A 277 16.58 -25.57 -11.89
C CYS A 277 17.89 -24.79 -12.04
N LYS A 278 18.55 -24.87 -13.20
CA LYS A 278 19.89 -24.27 -13.42
C LYS A 278 19.96 -23.21 -14.53
N VAL A 279 19.02 -23.23 -15.47
CA VAL A 279 19.02 -22.27 -16.59
C VAL A 279 18.23 -21.01 -16.22
N ASP A 280 18.50 -19.91 -16.92
CA ASP A 280 17.95 -18.58 -16.60
C ASP A 280 16.41 -18.57 -16.46
N GLU A 281 15.71 -19.26 -17.36
CA GLU A 281 14.25 -19.38 -17.34
C GLU A 281 13.72 -20.09 -16.09
N GLN A 282 14.52 -20.88 -15.39
CA GLN A 282 14.10 -21.62 -14.18
C GLN A 282 14.52 -20.92 -12.88
N LEU A 283 15.27 -19.81 -12.97
CA LEU A 283 15.83 -19.16 -11.78
C LEU A 283 14.75 -18.64 -10.82
N HIS A 284 13.54 -18.35 -11.31
CA HIS A 284 12.42 -17.96 -10.45
C HIS A 284 11.91 -19.12 -9.58
N PHE A 285 11.86 -20.35 -10.10
CA PHE A 285 11.59 -21.55 -9.29
C PHE A 285 12.74 -21.85 -8.33
N ARG A 286 13.98 -21.67 -8.80
CA ARG A 286 15.16 -21.80 -7.95
C ARG A 286 15.11 -20.82 -6.78
N SER A 287 14.67 -19.58 -6.99
CA SER A 287 14.48 -18.59 -5.93
C SER A 287 13.49 -19.04 -4.86
N ALA A 288 12.37 -19.68 -5.24
CA ALA A 288 11.42 -20.22 -4.27
C ALA A 288 12.08 -21.27 -3.36
N ALA A 289 12.88 -22.17 -3.93
CA ALA A 289 13.64 -23.14 -3.15
C ALA A 289 14.72 -22.51 -2.26
N ILE A 290 15.35 -21.41 -2.70
CA ILE A 290 16.29 -20.65 -1.89
C ILE A 290 15.60 -20.02 -0.66
N HIS A 291 14.41 -19.43 -0.83
CA HIS A 291 13.63 -18.90 0.30
C HIS A 291 13.25 -19.99 1.29
N LEU A 292 12.66 -21.08 0.79
CA LEU A 292 12.22 -22.20 1.63
C LEU A 292 13.38 -22.79 2.44
N LEU A 293 14.54 -23.02 1.83
CA LEU A 293 15.73 -23.52 2.53
C LEU A 293 16.33 -22.50 3.50
N SER A 294 16.27 -21.20 3.18
CA SER A 294 16.80 -20.16 4.06
C SER A 294 15.98 -20.07 5.34
N GLU A 295 14.65 -20.04 5.22
CA GLU A 295 13.74 -20.02 6.37
C GLU A 295 13.87 -21.29 7.23
N ASN A 296 13.97 -22.47 6.60
CA ASN A 296 14.07 -23.74 7.31
C ASN A 296 15.41 -23.93 8.05
N LYS A 297 16.50 -23.34 7.56
CA LYS A 297 17.87 -23.62 8.06
C LYS A 297 18.54 -22.43 8.73
N GLY A 298 18.01 -21.22 8.57
CA GLY A 298 18.60 -19.98 9.09
C GLY A 298 20.07 -19.81 8.71
N GLU A 299 20.89 -19.38 9.68
CA GLU A 299 22.32 -19.10 9.49
C GLU A 299 23.12 -20.27 8.87
N ALA A 300 22.70 -21.53 9.10
CA ALA A 300 23.36 -22.69 8.51
C ALA A 300 23.32 -22.68 6.96
N PHE A 301 22.36 -21.98 6.36
CA PHE A 301 22.21 -21.86 4.91
C PHE A 301 23.07 -20.77 4.27
N THR A 302 23.66 -19.86 5.05
CA THR A 302 24.37 -18.69 4.52
C THR A 302 25.52 -19.05 3.60
N LYS A 303 26.23 -20.16 3.85
CA LYS A 303 27.28 -20.65 2.91
C LYS A 303 26.74 -20.95 1.51
N THR A 304 25.50 -21.40 1.40
CA THR A 304 24.83 -21.65 0.12
C THR A 304 24.41 -20.34 -0.53
N LEU A 305 23.80 -19.41 0.22
CA LEU A 305 23.44 -18.08 -0.28
C LEU A 305 24.66 -17.33 -0.87
N LEU A 306 25.83 -17.43 -0.21
CA LEU A 306 27.08 -16.84 -0.73
C LEU A 306 27.57 -17.48 -2.04
N LYS A 307 27.25 -18.75 -2.28
CA LYS A 307 27.55 -19.42 -3.57
C LYS A 307 26.54 -19.01 -4.65
N GLU A 308 25.27 -18.90 -4.28
CA GLU A 308 24.17 -18.57 -5.18
C GLU A 308 24.19 -17.10 -5.61
N SER A 309 24.66 -16.18 -4.76
CA SER A 309 24.84 -14.76 -5.11
C SER A 309 25.91 -14.49 -6.19
N LYS A 310 26.63 -15.54 -6.62
CA LYS A 310 27.58 -15.49 -7.74
C LYS A 310 26.97 -16.01 -9.06
N LYS A 311 25.76 -16.54 -9.02
CA LYS A 311 25.09 -17.16 -10.17
C LYS A 311 24.03 -16.20 -10.71
N GLY A 312 23.84 -16.21 -12.02
CA GLY A 312 22.76 -15.47 -12.68
C GLY A 312 22.90 -13.94 -12.64
N GLY A 313 21.87 -13.28 -13.16
CA GLY A 313 21.78 -11.82 -13.23
C GLY A 313 21.19 -11.18 -11.97
N LYS A 314 21.03 -9.85 -12.04
CA LYS A 314 20.56 -8.98 -10.95
C LYS A 314 19.29 -9.49 -10.26
N ASN A 315 18.31 -10.00 -11.01
CA ASN A 315 17.02 -10.43 -10.46
C ASN A 315 17.15 -11.67 -9.57
N TYR A 316 17.90 -12.68 -10.01
CA TYR A 316 18.12 -13.89 -9.22
C TYR A 316 18.98 -13.60 -7.99
N VAL A 317 20.06 -12.83 -8.16
CA VAL A 317 20.87 -12.42 -7.00
C VAL A 317 20.09 -11.56 -6.03
N GLY A 318 19.20 -10.69 -6.53
CA GLY A 318 18.24 -9.97 -5.69
C GLY A 318 17.43 -10.89 -4.79
N ALA A 319 16.83 -11.95 -5.36
CA ALA A 319 16.09 -12.95 -4.58
C ALA A 319 16.99 -13.73 -3.60
N VAL A 320 18.24 -14.04 -3.96
CA VAL A 320 19.19 -14.69 -3.04
C VAL A 320 19.51 -13.80 -1.83
N LEU A 321 19.63 -12.48 -2.03
CA LEU A 321 19.87 -11.55 -0.93
C LEU A 321 18.61 -11.27 -0.12
N ASP A 322 17.44 -11.26 -0.76
CA ASP A 322 16.13 -11.20 -0.09
C ASP A 322 15.98 -12.39 0.87
N ALA A 323 16.32 -13.59 0.41
CA ALA A 323 16.35 -14.80 1.24
C ALA A 323 17.35 -14.76 2.39
N ALA A 324 18.42 -13.95 2.29
CA ALA A 324 19.34 -13.75 3.42
C ALA A 324 18.68 -12.93 4.54
N GLY A 325 17.68 -12.11 4.21
CA GLY A 325 16.94 -11.29 5.16
C GLY A 325 17.74 -10.10 5.72
N SER A 326 17.07 -9.27 6.51
CA SER A 326 17.69 -8.14 7.22
C SER A 326 18.30 -8.52 8.57
N GLU A 327 17.85 -9.63 9.17
CA GLU A 327 18.25 -10.10 10.51
C GLU A 327 19.53 -10.95 10.49
N LEU A 328 20.57 -10.49 9.78
CA LEU A 328 21.86 -11.18 9.74
C LEU A 328 22.56 -11.16 11.11
N SER A 329 23.21 -12.26 11.48
CA SER A 329 24.18 -12.24 12.59
C SER A 329 25.45 -11.46 12.20
N ALA A 330 26.24 -11.03 13.19
CA ALA A 330 27.51 -10.34 12.94
C ALA A 330 28.52 -11.18 12.12
N ASN A 331 28.45 -12.51 12.27
CA ASN A 331 29.23 -13.45 11.48
C ASN A 331 28.79 -13.43 10.00
N GLU A 332 27.50 -13.46 9.74
CA GLU A 332 26.95 -13.40 8.38
C GLU A 332 27.22 -12.07 7.69
N VAL A 333 27.10 -10.95 8.42
CA VAL A 333 27.54 -9.63 7.94
C VAL A 333 29.00 -9.66 7.49
N SER A 334 29.88 -10.28 8.29
CA SER A 334 31.30 -10.42 7.95
C SER A 334 31.51 -11.29 6.70
N LEU A 335 30.72 -12.35 6.53
CA LEU A 335 30.77 -13.21 5.34
C LEU A 335 30.28 -12.48 4.08
N TRP A 336 29.18 -11.74 4.17
CA TRP A 336 28.65 -10.92 3.07
C TRP A 336 29.58 -9.76 2.70
N ALA A 337 30.21 -9.11 3.68
CA ALA A 337 31.24 -8.09 3.45
C ALA A 337 32.47 -8.68 2.72
N LYS A 338 32.85 -9.93 3.02
CA LYS A 338 33.90 -10.65 2.28
C LYS A 338 33.46 -11.01 0.86
N GLN A 339 32.17 -11.33 0.67
CA GLN A 339 31.59 -11.67 -0.60
C GLN A 339 31.46 -10.48 -1.55
N TYR A 340 31.21 -9.27 -1.02
CA TYR A 340 31.22 -8.02 -1.79
C TYR A 340 32.45 -7.88 -2.69
N LYS A 341 33.65 -8.20 -2.18
CA LYS A 341 34.91 -8.14 -2.94
C LYS A 341 34.97 -9.09 -4.15
N LYS A 342 34.16 -10.14 -4.14
CA LYS A 342 34.13 -11.19 -5.17
C LYS A 342 32.93 -11.06 -6.10
N ALA A 343 32.02 -10.13 -5.80
CA ALA A 343 30.82 -9.91 -6.59
C ALA A 343 31.15 -9.12 -7.86
N SER A 344 30.37 -9.36 -8.92
CA SER A 344 30.42 -8.55 -10.15
C SER A 344 29.97 -7.11 -9.87
N THR A 345 30.35 -6.18 -10.74
CA THR A 345 29.91 -4.77 -10.67
C THR A 345 28.39 -4.66 -10.64
N THR A 346 27.67 -5.49 -11.40
CA THR A 346 26.20 -5.56 -11.39
C THR A 346 25.61 -5.96 -10.02
N ASN A 347 26.28 -6.83 -9.26
CA ASN A 347 25.74 -7.39 -8.02
C ASN A 347 26.25 -6.68 -6.75
N LYS A 348 27.38 -5.97 -6.83
CA LYS A 348 27.92 -5.16 -5.72
C LYS A 348 26.89 -4.20 -5.11
N PRO A 349 26.09 -3.42 -5.88
CA PRO A 349 25.05 -2.54 -5.33
C PRO A 349 24.01 -3.29 -4.50
N LEU A 350 23.68 -4.52 -4.88
CA LEU A 350 22.70 -5.32 -4.15
C LEU A 350 23.26 -5.76 -2.79
N ILE A 351 24.53 -6.17 -2.73
CA ILE A 351 25.20 -6.52 -1.46
C ILE A 351 25.37 -5.28 -0.57
N ILE A 352 25.67 -4.10 -1.16
CA ILE A 352 25.68 -2.84 -0.41
C ILE A 352 24.31 -2.60 0.24
N ARG A 353 23.22 -2.77 -0.51
CA ARG A 353 21.86 -2.61 0.02
C ARG A 353 21.54 -3.58 1.16
N LEU A 354 21.98 -4.84 1.06
CA LEU A 354 21.81 -5.83 2.13
C LEU A 354 22.53 -5.39 3.43
N LEU A 355 23.68 -4.74 3.32
CA LEU A 355 24.54 -4.43 4.45
C LEU A 355 24.46 -2.99 4.95
N GLN A 356 23.88 -2.06 4.20
CA GLN A 356 24.03 -0.62 4.49
C GLN A 356 23.50 -0.20 5.87
N GLU A 357 22.46 -0.86 6.38
CA GLU A 357 21.84 -0.55 7.69
C GLU A 357 22.56 -1.21 8.88
N ARG A 358 23.69 -1.85 8.62
CA ARG A 358 24.47 -2.60 9.61
C ARG A 358 25.57 -1.72 10.19
N ASP A 359 25.65 -1.68 11.51
CA ASP A 359 26.58 -0.85 12.29
C ASP A 359 27.99 -1.46 12.43
N GLU A 360 28.15 -2.74 12.07
CA GLU A 360 29.44 -3.43 12.20
C GLU A 360 30.51 -2.72 11.37
N ALA A 361 31.65 -2.38 11.99
CA ALA A 361 32.73 -1.62 11.37
C ALA A 361 33.22 -2.21 10.04
N VAL A 362 33.13 -3.53 9.87
CA VAL A 362 33.48 -4.22 8.62
C VAL A 362 32.68 -3.72 7.42
N VAL A 363 31.44 -3.28 7.62
CA VAL A 363 30.57 -2.73 6.56
C VAL A 363 31.13 -1.40 6.06
N MET A 364 31.37 -0.45 6.94
CA MET A 364 32.01 0.81 6.57
C MET A 364 33.38 0.57 5.92
N GLU A 365 34.25 -0.22 6.58
CA GLU A 365 35.65 -0.37 6.21
C GLU A 365 35.89 -1.19 4.94
N LYS A 366 35.11 -2.26 4.73
CA LYS A 366 35.38 -3.25 3.67
C LYS A 366 34.35 -3.21 2.56
N VAL A 367 33.21 -2.55 2.75
CA VAL A 367 32.14 -2.44 1.76
C VAL A 367 31.98 -0.99 1.33
N VAL A 368 31.49 -0.10 2.20
CA VAL A 368 31.12 1.28 1.82
C VAL A 368 32.31 2.09 1.32
N LEU A 369 33.43 2.12 2.07
CA LEU A 369 34.64 2.83 1.65
C LEU A 369 35.26 2.28 0.36
N LYS A 370 35.01 1.01 0.04
CA LYS A 370 35.46 0.42 -1.23
C LYS A 370 34.50 0.70 -2.37
N ALA A 371 33.21 0.79 -2.09
CA ALA A 371 32.20 1.12 -3.08
C ALA A 371 32.35 2.55 -3.61
N VAL A 372 32.58 3.54 -2.74
CA VAL A 372 32.75 4.95 -3.17
C VAL A 372 34.00 5.20 -4.02
N GLU A 373 34.95 4.27 -4.01
CA GLU A 373 36.19 4.32 -4.81
C GLU A 373 36.16 3.33 -5.99
N ASP A 374 35.03 2.67 -6.27
CA ASP A 374 34.93 1.67 -7.31
C ASP A 374 35.02 2.30 -8.72
N GLU A 375 35.55 1.55 -9.69
CA GLU A 375 35.66 2.02 -11.07
C GLU A 375 34.28 2.16 -11.73
N ASP A 376 33.32 1.34 -11.30
CA ASP A 376 31.95 1.35 -11.80
C ASP A 376 31.10 2.44 -11.11
N THR A 377 30.46 3.30 -11.92
CA THR A 377 29.67 4.43 -11.44
C THR A 377 28.46 4.00 -10.61
N ASP A 378 27.79 2.90 -10.96
CA ASP A 378 26.62 2.42 -10.20
C ASP A 378 27.03 1.90 -8.83
N VAL A 379 28.21 1.27 -8.74
CA VAL A 379 28.80 0.85 -7.46
C VAL A 379 29.15 2.07 -6.60
N ARG A 380 29.75 3.12 -7.18
CA ARG A 380 30.03 4.37 -6.46
C ARG A 380 28.77 5.02 -5.94
N VAL A 381 27.73 5.15 -6.77
CA VAL A 381 26.44 5.71 -6.37
C VAL A 381 25.82 4.91 -5.22
N ALA A 382 25.86 3.58 -5.28
CA ALA A 382 25.37 2.74 -4.18
C ALA A 382 26.17 2.94 -2.89
N GLY A 383 27.50 3.04 -2.99
CA GLY A 383 28.37 3.34 -1.85
C GLY A 383 28.08 4.71 -1.24
N ILE A 384 27.90 5.74 -2.07
CA ILE A 384 27.57 7.10 -1.63
C ILE A 384 26.24 7.07 -0.87
N LYS A 385 25.19 6.45 -1.43
CA LYS A 385 23.88 6.36 -0.77
C LYS A 385 23.93 5.59 0.55
N ALA A 386 24.75 4.54 0.64
CA ALA A 386 24.91 3.75 1.85
C ALA A 386 25.51 4.54 3.03
N LEU A 387 26.26 5.63 2.77
CA LEU A 387 26.77 6.52 3.82
C LEU A 387 25.66 7.16 4.66
N THR A 388 24.42 7.23 4.16
CA THR A 388 23.24 7.68 4.92
C THR A 388 23.06 6.91 6.23
N TYR A 389 23.42 5.63 6.22
CA TYR A 389 23.16 4.69 7.31
C TYR A 389 24.38 4.47 8.20
N GLN A 390 25.48 5.17 7.95
CA GLN A 390 26.74 5.01 8.67
C GLN A 390 26.93 6.16 9.66
N ASP A 391 27.86 5.99 10.60
CA ASP A 391 28.24 7.04 11.54
C ASP A 391 28.55 8.36 10.80
N LYS A 392 27.80 9.41 11.16
CA LYS A 392 27.78 10.69 10.45
C LYS A 392 29.15 11.34 10.39
N ASP A 393 29.90 11.28 11.49
CA ASP A 393 31.21 11.93 11.61
C ASP A 393 32.25 11.25 10.70
N LYS A 394 32.09 9.94 10.45
CA LYS A 394 32.87 9.20 9.44
C LYS A 394 32.36 9.41 8.02
N ALA A 395 31.04 9.56 7.84
CA ALA A 395 30.42 9.66 6.52
C ALA A 395 30.68 11.00 5.82
N ILE A 396 30.59 12.13 6.54
CA ILE A 396 30.75 13.48 5.97
C ILE A 396 32.08 13.68 5.24
N PRO A 397 33.25 13.33 5.82
CA PRO A 397 34.53 13.45 5.11
C PRO A 397 34.58 12.65 3.80
N VAL A 398 33.94 11.48 3.77
CA VAL A 398 33.87 10.62 2.58
C VAL A 398 32.98 11.23 1.51
N LEU A 399 31.85 11.84 1.90
CA LEU A 399 30.96 12.56 0.98
C LEU A 399 31.66 13.76 0.35
N PHE A 400 32.44 14.52 1.12
CA PHE A 400 33.21 15.65 0.59
C PHE A 400 34.29 15.19 -0.39
N LYS A 401 34.99 14.09 -0.09
CA LYS A 401 35.94 13.49 -1.03
C LYS A 401 35.22 13.06 -2.32
N SER A 402 34.10 12.35 -2.19
CA SER A 402 33.30 11.87 -3.33
C SER A 402 32.79 13.03 -4.19
N LEU A 403 32.35 14.13 -3.56
CA LEU A 403 31.89 15.33 -4.25
C LEU A 403 33.01 16.03 -5.02
N ALA A 404 34.21 16.08 -4.44
CA ALA A 404 35.38 16.69 -5.08
C ALA A 404 35.87 15.89 -6.29
N SER A 405 35.73 14.55 -6.27
CA SER A 405 36.18 13.65 -7.33
C SER A 405 35.08 13.18 -8.29
N ALA A 406 33.82 13.58 -8.08
CA ALA A 406 32.69 13.16 -8.92
C ALA A 406 32.87 13.60 -10.37
N VAL A 407 32.51 12.72 -11.31
CA VAL A 407 32.60 12.99 -12.75
C VAL A 407 31.23 12.88 -13.42
N ALA A 408 30.42 11.89 -13.02
CA ALA A 408 29.11 11.68 -13.59
C ALA A 408 28.02 12.50 -12.87
N PRO A 409 27.03 13.06 -13.59
CA PRO A 409 25.91 13.80 -12.98
C PRO A 409 25.19 13.02 -11.86
N VAL A 410 25.02 11.71 -12.03
CA VAL A 410 24.37 10.84 -11.04
C VAL A 410 25.11 10.77 -9.70
N GLU A 411 26.42 11.00 -9.68
CA GLU A 411 27.22 11.02 -8.44
C GLU A 411 26.92 12.28 -7.63
N TYR A 412 26.82 13.45 -8.29
CA TYR A 412 26.44 14.70 -7.65
C TYR A 412 25.05 14.60 -7.01
N THR A 413 24.07 14.05 -7.73
CA THR A 413 22.72 13.80 -7.20
C THR A 413 22.75 12.85 -6.01
N ALA A 414 23.54 11.77 -6.08
CA ALA A 414 23.66 10.82 -4.97
C ALA A 414 24.26 11.47 -3.72
N VAL A 415 25.28 12.31 -3.88
CA VAL A 415 25.88 13.06 -2.75
C VAL A 415 24.89 14.06 -2.18
N GLU A 416 24.19 14.82 -3.02
CA GLU A 416 23.17 15.79 -2.58
C GLU A 416 22.07 15.11 -1.76
N GLU A 417 21.47 14.04 -2.28
CA GLU A 417 20.46 13.25 -1.57
C GLU A 417 20.97 12.73 -0.22
N THR A 418 22.23 12.28 -0.17
CA THR A 418 22.83 11.71 1.05
C THR A 418 23.11 12.79 2.09
N LEU A 419 23.66 13.94 1.68
CA LEU A 419 23.85 15.11 2.56
C LEU A 419 22.49 15.63 3.06
N LEU A 420 21.46 15.62 2.22
CA LEU A 420 20.10 16.01 2.60
C LEU A 420 19.46 15.03 3.62
N ARG A 421 19.94 13.79 3.74
CA ARG A 421 19.47 12.89 4.81
C ARG A 421 20.29 13.02 6.10
N LEU A 422 21.60 13.26 5.99
CA LEU A 422 22.52 13.27 7.12
C LEU A 422 22.64 14.62 7.84
N CYS A 423 22.62 15.71 7.08
CA CYS A 423 22.91 17.04 7.61
C CYS A 423 21.64 17.76 8.05
N GLY A 424 21.73 18.47 9.18
CA GLY A 424 20.78 19.45 9.67
C GLY A 424 21.37 20.86 9.66
N SER A 425 20.64 21.85 10.19
CA SER A 425 21.09 23.26 10.25
C SER A 425 22.41 23.45 10.98
N LYS A 426 22.67 22.69 12.05
CA LYS A 426 23.93 22.74 12.82
C LYS A 426 25.19 22.39 12.02
N ASP A 427 25.05 21.71 10.88
CA ASP A 427 26.19 21.29 10.06
C ASP A 427 26.57 22.31 8.99
N ALA A 428 25.80 23.39 8.84
CA ALA A 428 25.96 24.37 7.78
C ALA A 428 27.35 25.02 7.75
N SER A 429 27.96 25.30 8.89
CA SER A 429 29.35 25.81 8.93
C SER A 429 30.36 24.80 8.37
N VAL A 430 30.17 23.50 8.62
CA VAL A 430 31.04 22.44 8.10
C VAL A 430 30.87 22.31 6.59
N LEU A 431 29.63 22.35 6.09
CA LEU A 431 29.33 22.33 4.66
C LEU A 431 29.94 23.55 3.94
N ALA A 432 29.71 24.76 4.46
CA ALA A 432 30.18 26.00 3.83
C ALA A 432 31.71 26.07 3.74
N LYS A 433 32.43 25.57 4.75
CA LYS A 433 33.91 25.49 4.73
C LYS A 433 34.47 24.63 3.60
N GLN A 434 33.67 23.71 3.04
CA GLN A 434 34.10 22.83 1.97
C GLN A 434 33.96 23.47 0.57
N LEU A 435 33.11 24.50 0.40
CA LEU A 435 32.87 25.15 -0.90
C LEU A 435 34.14 25.55 -1.67
N PRO A 436 35.21 26.10 -1.05
CA PRO A 436 36.41 26.50 -1.78
C PRO A 436 37.17 25.34 -2.43
N GLN A 437 36.98 24.11 -1.93
CA GLN A 437 37.69 22.91 -2.36
C GLN A 437 36.97 22.15 -3.48
N LEU A 438 35.84 22.65 -3.96
CA LEU A 438 34.98 21.96 -4.92
C LEU A 438 35.03 22.59 -6.30
N ASN A 439 34.81 21.76 -7.32
CA ASN A 439 34.50 22.22 -8.67
C ASN A 439 33.09 22.87 -8.71
N ALA A 440 32.73 23.47 -9.85
CA ALA A 440 31.47 24.20 -10.00
C ALA A 440 30.23 23.38 -9.63
N LYS A 441 30.10 22.16 -10.16
CA LYS A 441 28.98 21.27 -9.84
C LYS A 441 28.96 20.85 -8.37
N GLY A 442 30.13 20.64 -7.76
CA GLY A 442 30.22 20.36 -6.33
C GLY A 442 29.76 21.55 -5.46
N LYS A 443 30.12 22.78 -5.85
CA LYS A 443 29.63 24.00 -5.19
C LYS A 443 28.12 24.13 -5.29
N GLU A 444 27.55 23.89 -6.47
CA GLU A 444 26.09 23.86 -6.68
C GLU A 444 25.40 22.91 -5.71
N VAL A 445 25.87 21.66 -5.60
CA VAL A 445 25.33 20.67 -4.64
C VAL A 445 25.35 21.21 -3.21
N LEU A 446 26.49 21.73 -2.73
CA LEU A 446 26.55 22.24 -1.35
C LEU A 446 25.71 23.49 -1.11
N ILE A 447 25.60 24.38 -2.10
CA ILE A 447 24.72 25.56 -2.02
C ILE A 447 23.26 25.13 -1.90
N ASN A 448 22.83 24.14 -2.69
CA ASN A 448 21.47 23.59 -2.59
C ASN A 448 21.20 22.97 -1.22
N VAL A 449 22.16 22.19 -0.69
CA VAL A 449 22.04 21.60 0.66
C VAL A 449 21.96 22.71 1.72
N LEU A 450 22.81 23.74 1.66
CA LEU A 450 22.78 24.88 2.58
C LEU A 450 21.44 25.64 2.52
N ALA A 451 20.91 25.85 1.32
CA ALA A 451 19.60 26.46 1.12
C ALA A 451 18.49 25.61 1.75
N ALA A 452 18.48 24.30 1.50
CA ALA A 452 17.53 23.37 2.10
C ALA A 452 17.63 23.26 3.63
N ARG A 453 18.70 23.81 4.23
CA ARG A 453 18.89 23.88 5.69
C ARG A 453 18.63 25.25 6.28
N ASN A 454 18.20 26.21 5.47
CA ASN A 454 18.03 27.61 5.86
C ASN A 454 19.27 28.14 6.60
N ALA A 455 20.45 27.88 6.03
CA ALA A 455 21.75 28.24 6.61
C ALA A 455 22.00 29.75 6.57
N THR A 456 21.22 30.52 7.33
CA THR A 456 21.25 31.99 7.30
C THR A 456 22.57 32.56 7.78
N GLU A 457 23.25 31.88 8.69
CA GLU A 457 24.58 32.25 9.16
C GLU A 457 25.69 32.04 8.11
N GLN A 458 25.37 31.41 6.97
CA GLN A 458 26.27 31.25 5.82
C GLN A 458 25.93 32.20 4.66
N PHE A 459 25.01 33.15 4.82
CA PHE A 459 24.61 34.09 3.78
C PHE A 459 25.80 34.73 3.07
N SER A 460 26.72 35.36 3.82
CA SER A 460 27.87 36.05 3.23
C SER A 460 28.82 35.10 2.49
N THR A 461 29.02 33.89 3.01
CA THR A 461 29.85 32.86 2.37
C THR A 461 29.25 32.45 1.03
N ILE A 462 27.95 32.17 0.99
CA ILE A 462 27.22 31.79 -0.24
C ILE A 462 27.20 32.95 -1.24
N LEU A 463 26.91 34.17 -0.76
CA LEU A 463 26.83 35.37 -1.61
C LEU A 463 28.15 35.68 -2.32
N SER A 464 29.30 35.36 -1.71
CA SER A 464 30.62 35.59 -2.32
C SER A 464 30.82 34.87 -3.67
N TYR A 465 29.99 33.86 -3.96
CA TYR A 465 30.00 33.13 -5.22
C TYR A 465 29.12 33.72 -6.32
N ILE A 466 28.36 34.81 -6.06
CA ILE A 466 27.65 35.53 -7.14
C ILE A 466 28.64 36.02 -8.20
N ASP A 467 29.71 36.69 -7.76
CA ASP A 467 30.69 37.29 -8.67
C ASP A 467 31.83 36.33 -9.03
N SER A 468 32.24 35.46 -8.09
CA SER A 468 33.38 34.56 -8.27
C SER A 468 33.02 33.19 -8.88
N GLY A 469 31.73 32.85 -8.92
CA GLY A 469 31.23 31.61 -9.51
C GLY A 469 31.02 31.69 -11.03
N ASP A 470 31.03 30.53 -11.67
CA ASP A 470 30.54 30.39 -13.05
C ASP A 470 29.01 30.55 -13.11
N GLU A 471 28.42 30.48 -14.30
CA GLU A 471 26.98 30.72 -14.47
C GLU A 471 26.12 29.75 -13.65
N ASN A 472 26.50 28.47 -13.55
CA ASN A 472 25.72 27.47 -12.81
C ASN A 472 25.80 27.73 -11.30
N VAL A 473 27.01 27.96 -10.78
CA VAL A 473 27.20 28.30 -9.36
C VAL A 473 26.46 29.60 -9.02
N ARG A 474 26.54 30.61 -9.88
CA ARG A 474 25.84 31.88 -9.69
C ARG A 474 24.33 31.68 -9.64
N ASN A 475 23.76 30.91 -10.55
CA ASN A 475 22.32 30.61 -10.54
C ASN A 475 21.91 29.85 -9.26
N ALA A 476 22.74 28.90 -8.80
CA ALA A 476 22.51 28.19 -7.54
C ALA A 476 22.51 29.16 -6.34
N VAL A 477 23.44 30.12 -6.30
CA VAL A 477 23.45 31.17 -5.27
C VAL A 477 22.16 31.97 -5.28
N TYR A 478 21.74 32.47 -6.45
CA TYR A 478 20.49 33.23 -6.56
C TYR A 478 19.29 32.43 -6.05
N ASN A 479 19.17 31.16 -6.46
CA ASN A 479 18.10 30.27 -6.02
C ASN A 479 18.13 29.97 -4.52
N ALA A 480 19.31 30.02 -3.89
CA ALA A 480 19.47 29.84 -2.46
C ALA A 480 19.08 31.06 -1.64
N LEU A 481 19.20 32.29 -2.18
CA LEU A 481 18.97 33.54 -1.45
C LEU A 481 17.67 33.55 -0.64
N PRO A 482 16.49 33.11 -1.17
CA PRO A 482 15.25 33.13 -0.41
C PRO A 482 15.24 32.32 0.89
N SER A 483 16.11 31.31 0.99
CA SER A 483 16.21 30.43 2.15
C SER A 483 17.38 30.78 3.07
N VAL A 484 18.45 31.38 2.52
CA VAL A 484 19.67 31.67 3.29
C VAL A 484 19.79 33.13 3.71
N SER A 485 18.88 34.01 3.32
CA SER A 485 18.86 35.39 3.81
C SER A 485 18.07 35.55 5.12
N SER A 486 18.51 36.47 5.96
CA SER A 486 17.83 36.91 7.19
C SER A 486 17.51 38.40 7.14
N ASP A 487 16.82 38.91 8.15
CA ASP A 487 16.58 40.34 8.35
C ASP A 487 17.82 41.22 8.20
N GLY A 488 18.98 40.74 8.68
CA GLY A 488 20.23 41.48 8.63
C GLY A 488 20.75 41.71 7.22
N ASP A 489 20.27 40.92 6.26
CA ASP A 489 20.76 40.87 4.89
C ASP A 489 19.95 41.75 3.93
N PHE A 490 18.87 42.39 4.41
CA PHE A 490 17.95 43.19 3.60
C PHE A 490 18.68 44.24 2.73
N SER A 491 19.56 45.05 3.34
CA SER A 491 20.29 46.10 2.61
C SER A 491 21.21 45.53 1.52
N THR A 492 21.82 44.37 1.80
CA THR A 492 22.66 43.66 0.84
C THR A 492 21.83 43.13 -0.31
N LEU A 493 20.66 42.52 -0.04
CA LEU A 493 19.75 42.02 -1.08
C LEU A 493 19.23 43.12 -1.99
N ILE A 494 18.90 44.30 -1.45
CA ILE A 494 18.51 45.46 -2.27
C ILE A 494 19.64 45.87 -3.21
N THR A 495 20.88 45.84 -2.73
CA THR A 495 22.07 46.13 -3.55
C THR A 495 22.26 45.08 -4.65
N VAL A 496 22.09 43.80 -4.31
CA VAL A 496 22.18 42.68 -5.26
C VAL A 496 21.08 42.78 -6.32
N LEU A 497 19.85 43.12 -5.92
CA LEU A 497 18.71 43.30 -6.82
C LEU A 497 19.00 44.35 -7.89
N GLY A 498 19.53 45.51 -7.48
CA GLY A 498 19.87 46.59 -8.40
C GLY A 498 20.89 46.20 -9.47
N LYS A 499 21.86 45.34 -9.12
CA LYS A 499 22.92 44.87 -10.04
C LYS A 499 22.55 43.66 -10.89
N THR A 500 21.42 43.01 -10.61
CA THR A 500 21.05 41.75 -11.25
C THR A 500 20.23 42.02 -12.50
N GLU A 501 20.68 41.52 -13.66
CA GLU A 501 19.99 41.76 -14.94
C GLU A 501 19.20 40.55 -15.47
N LYS A 502 19.68 39.33 -15.20
CA LYS A 502 19.00 38.11 -15.67
C LYS A 502 17.66 37.97 -14.95
N SER A 503 16.55 37.99 -15.70
CA SER A 503 15.18 38.00 -15.17
C SER A 503 14.91 36.92 -14.10
N GLN A 504 15.33 35.67 -14.33
CA GLN A 504 15.18 34.60 -13.33
C GLN A 504 15.91 34.91 -12.01
N ASN A 505 17.10 35.50 -12.09
CA ASN A 505 17.88 35.85 -10.90
C ASN A 505 17.26 37.05 -10.18
N VAL A 506 16.71 38.03 -10.92
CA VAL A 506 15.92 39.13 -10.35
C VAL A 506 14.75 38.58 -9.53
N GLN A 507 14.00 37.62 -10.08
CA GLN A 507 12.88 36.98 -9.37
C GLN A 507 13.33 36.27 -8.09
N SER A 508 14.46 35.56 -8.11
CA SER A 508 15.00 34.91 -6.91
C SER A 508 15.41 35.92 -5.83
N VAL A 509 16.04 37.05 -6.19
CA VAL A 509 16.36 38.11 -5.23
C VAL A 509 15.09 38.78 -4.70
N GLN A 510 14.12 39.08 -5.56
CA GLN A 510 12.83 39.64 -5.17
C GLN A 510 12.13 38.73 -4.15
N LYS A 511 12.10 37.42 -4.40
CA LYS A 511 11.55 36.44 -3.47
C LYS A 511 12.26 36.46 -2.12
N ALA A 512 13.59 36.59 -2.09
CA ALA A 512 14.34 36.73 -0.84
C ALA A 512 13.97 37.99 -0.06
N VAL A 513 13.87 39.13 -0.76
CA VAL A 513 13.42 40.39 -0.15
C VAL A 513 11.98 40.27 0.38
N LEU A 514 11.07 39.67 -0.40
CA LEU A 514 9.68 39.47 -0.01
C LEU A 514 9.54 38.61 1.25
N ASN A 515 10.25 37.47 1.31
CA ASN A 515 10.26 36.61 2.50
C ASN A 515 10.63 37.39 3.78
N ILE A 516 11.63 38.29 3.69
CA ILE A 516 12.03 39.15 4.80
C ILE A 516 10.94 40.15 5.14
N VAL A 517 10.40 40.87 4.14
CA VAL A 517 9.40 41.93 4.35
C VAL A 517 8.12 41.38 4.98
N GLU A 518 7.63 40.25 4.48
CA GLU A 518 6.41 39.62 4.97
C GLU A 518 6.56 39.08 6.40
N SER A 519 7.74 38.58 6.76
CA SER A 519 8.02 38.05 8.10
C SER A 519 8.25 39.15 9.15
N ASN A 520 8.34 40.42 8.74
CA ASN A 520 8.79 41.53 9.60
C ASN A 520 7.77 42.64 9.82
N ASN A 521 6.49 42.43 9.48
CA ASN A 521 5.37 43.33 9.81
C ASN A 521 5.65 44.84 9.55
N GLY A 522 6.25 45.16 8.39
CA GLY A 522 6.49 46.55 7.98
C GLY A 522 7.76 47.21 8.50
N LYS A 523 8.64 46.48 9.22
CA LYS A 523 9.95 46.97 9.70
C LYS A 523 10.79 47.69 8.63
N PHE A 524 10.76 47.19 7.39
CA PHE A 524 11.60 47.67 6.29
C PHE A 524 10.90 48.68 5.36
N THR A 525 9.74 49.22 5.75
CA THR A 525 8.89 50.04 4.88
C THR A 525 9.62 51.29 4.36
N GLU A 526 10.30 52.02 5.24
CA GLU A 526 11.00 53.25 4.88
C GLU A 526 12.22 52.96 3.99
N GLU A 527 12.95 51.88 4.28
CA GLU A 527 14.09 51.42 3.50
C GLU A 527 13.68 51.02 2.08
N ILE A 528 12.52 50.37 1.90
CA ILE A 528 11.97 50.03 0.58
C ILE A 528 11.66 51.30 -0.21
N PHE A 529 11.00 52.29 0.40
CA PHE A 529 10.72 53.56 -0.28
C PHE A 529 12.00 54.32 -0.62
N ALA A 530 13.00 54.30 0.26
CA ALA A 530 14.30 54.91 0.01
C ALA A 530 15.04 54.21 -1.14
N ALA A 531 14.99 52.87 -1.19
CA ALA A 531 15.57 52.06 -2.26
C ALA A 531 14.89 52.36 -3.60
N TYR A 532 13.55 52.38 -3.66
CA TYR A 532 12.80 52.66 -4.89
C TYR A 532 13.12 54.03 -5.48
N LYS A 533 13.27 55.06 -4.64
CA LYS A 533 13.62 56.41 -5.09
C LYS A 533 15.02 56.49 -5.70
N LYS A 534 15.95 55.65 -5.23
CA LYS A 534 17.36 55.63 -5.63
C LYS A 534 17.67 54.64 -6.76
N ALA A 535 16.76 53.71 -7.05
CA ALA A 535 16.99 52.67 -8.05
C ALA A 535 17.04 53.25 -9.47
N ASP A 536 18.04 52.82 -10.24
CA ASP A 536 18.15 53.13 -11.67
C ASP A 536 17.03 52.44 -12.46
N ASP A 537 16.80 51.15 -12.18
CA ASP A 537 15.66 50.39 -12.66
C ASP A 537 14.64 50.18 -11.52
N LYS A 538 13.61 51.05 -11.51
CA LYS A 538 12.55 51.03 -10.51
C LYS A 538 11.63 49.82 -10.64
N SER A 539 11.57 49.19 -11.81
CA SER A 539 10.66 48.07 -12.07
C SER A 539 10.98 46.86 -11.21
N LYS A 540 12.27 46.65 -10.89
CA LYS A 540 12.75 45.56 -10.03
C LYS A 540 12.18 45.61 -8.60
N LEU A 541 11.72 46.78 -8.13
CA LEU A 541 11.17 46.95 -6.78
C LEU A 541 9.64 47.01 -6.73
N LEU A 542 8.94 46.96 -7.87
CA LEU A 542 7.46 47.02 -7.89
C LEU A 542 6.80 45.85 -7.15
N PRO A 543 7.26 44.58 -7.29
CA PRO A 543 6.69 43.47 -6.51
C PRO A 543 6.92 43.65 -5.00
N VAL A 544 8.07 44.19 -4.61
CA VAL A 544 8.39 44.47 -3.19
C VAL A 544 7.49 45.58 -2.64
N LEU A 545 7.25 46.65 -3.41
CA LEU A 545 6.30 47.70 -3.04
C LEU A 545 4.88 47.18 -2.88
N ALA A 546 4.44 46.26 -3.77
CA ALA A 546 3.12 45.67 -3.68
C ALA A 546 2.88 44.91 -2.37
N SER A 547 3.89 44.21 -1.87
CA SER A 547 3.79 43.46 -0.60
C SER A 547 3.46 44.32 0.63
N LEU A 548 3.74 45.63 0.56
CA LEU A 548 3.43 46.61 1.60
C LEU A 548 1.94 46.92 1.70
N SER A 549 1.18 46.73 0.61
CA SER A 549 -0.25 47.03 0.50
C SER A 549 -0.66 48.39 1.08
N SER A 550 0.20 49.41 0.89
CA SER A 550 0.02 50.74 1.47
C SER A 550 -0.33 51.78 0.41
N ARG A 551 -1.12 52.79 0.78
CA ARG A 551 -1.50 53.87 -0.13
C ARG A 551 -0.30 54.58 -0.79
N PRO A 552 0.82 54.87 -0.08
CA PRO A 552 2.00 55.42 -0.72
C PRO A 552 2.63 54.48 -1.75
N ALA A 553 2.71 53.18 -1.48
CA ALA A 553 3.22 52.20 -2.43
C ALA A 553 2.31 52.09 -3.67
N LEU A 554 0.99 52.10 -3.47
CA LEU A 554 0.00 52.03 -4.57
C LEU A 554 0.19 53.18 -5.55
N LYS A 555 0.43 54.38 -5.02
CA LYS A 555 0.69 55.57 -5.85
C LYS A 555 1.93 55.40 -6.72
N LEU A 556 3.01 54.82 -6.19
CA LEU A 556 4.26 54.62 -6.92
C LEU A 556 4.12 53.55 -8.01
N VAL A 557 3.41 52.45 -7.72
CA VAL A 557 3.15 51.40 -8.71
C VAL A 557 2.23 51.92 -9.83
N ALA A 558 1.18 52.66 -9.47
CA ALA A 558 0.28 53.30 -10.44
C ALA A 558 0.97 54.35 -11.31
N GLU A 559 1.93 55.09 -10.75
CA GLU A 559 2.76 56.04 -11.51
C GLU A 559 3.61 55.32 -12.57
N CYS A 560 4.21 54.18 -12.21
CA CYS A 560 4.95 53.35 -13.15
C CYS A 560 4.04 52.77 -14.24
N LEU A 561 2.84 52.29 -13.88
CA LEU A 561 1.82 51.85 -14.84
C LEU A 561 1.41 52.95 -15.84
N SER A 562 1.47 54.21 -15.42
CA SER A 562 1.07 55.33 -16.28
C SER A 562 2.22 55.83 -17.17
N THR A 563 3.44 55.84 -16.65
CA THR A 563 4.58 56.56 -17.27
C THR A 563 5.71 55.66 -17.76
N GLY A 564 5.73 54.38 -17.38
CA GLY A 564 6.77 53.43 -17.76
C GLY A 564 6.70 52.97 -19.22
N SER A 565 7.75 52.28 -19.64
CA SER A 565 7.77 51.47 -20.86
C SER A 565 6.77 50.31 -20.78
N ASP A 566 6.44 49.68 -21.90
CA ASP A 566 5.43 48.63 -21.90
C ASP A 566 5.83 47.43 -21.02
N SER A 567 7.12 47.10 -20.97
CA SER A 567 7.63 46.09 -20.03
C SER A 567 7.46 46.49 -18.56
N GLU A 568 7.72 47.75 -18.22
CA GLU A 568 7.55 48.26 -16.85
C GLU A 568 6.07 48.31 -16.46
N LYS A 569 5.19 48.64 -17.40
CA LYS A 569 3.73 48.62 -17.20
C LYS A 569 3.22 47.21 -16.95
N ILE A 570 3.72 46.20 -17.66
CA ILE A 570 3.37 44.80 -17.39
C ILE A 570 3.79 44.42 -15.96
N ILE A 571 5.02 44.74 -15.56
CA ILE A 571 5.49 44.46 -14.18
C ILE A 571 4.63 45.22 -13.14
N ALA A 572 4.22 46.45 -13.44
CA ALA A 572 3.32 47.21 -12.57
C ALA A 572 1.92 46.58 -12.47
N LEU A 573 1.37 46.03 -13.57
CA LEU A 573 0.11 45.29 -13.55
C LEU A 573 0.20 44.02 -12.69
N ASP A 574 1.27 43.26 -12.85
CA ASP A 574 1.53 42.05 -12.04
C ASP A 574 1.73 42.41 -10.55
N ALA A 575 2.38 43.53 -10.25
CA ALA A 575 2.50 44.02 -8.89
C ALA A 575 1.13 44.41 -8.30
N LEU A 576 0.24 45.02 -9.10
CA LEU A 576 -1.10 45.40 -8.68
C LEU A 576 -2.04 44.21 -8.47
N SER A 577 -1.88 43.09 -9.18
CA SER A 577 -2.69 41.89 -8.93
C SER A 577 -2.31 41.19 -7.62
N ASN A 578 -1.06 41.33 -7.18
CA ASN A 578 -0.59 40.79 -5.90
C ASN A 578 -0.92 41.69 -4.69
N TRP A 579 -1.79 42.68 -4.86
CA TRP A 579 -2.18 43.60 -3.78
C TRP A 579 -3.11 42.92 -2.77
N LYS A 580 -2.84 43.04 -1.46
CA LYS A 580 -3.59 42.29 -0.42
C LYS A 580 -5.05 42.75 -0.21
N ASN A 581 -5.47 43.84 -0.83
CA ASN A 581 -6.81 44.40 -0.69
C ASN A 581 -7.32 44.95 -2.04
N ASN A 582 -8.57 45.43 -2.08
CA ASN A 582 -9.24 45.85 -3.31
C ASN A 582 -8.77 47.22 -3.85
N ASP A 583 -7.78 47.88 -3.24
CA ASP A 583 -7.37 49.23 -3.63
C ASP A 583 -6.74 49.30 -5.03
N ALA A 584 -6.19 48.18 -5.53
CA ALA A 584 -5.59 48.08 -6.85
C ALA A 584 -6.59 47.87 -8.00
N LEU A 585 -7.80 47.35 -7.72
CA LEU A 585 -8.80 47.01 -8.73
C LEU A 585 -9.18 48.17 -9.67
N PRO A 586 -9.36 49.42 -9.19
CA PRO A 586 -9.68 50.53 -10.09
C PRO A 586 -8.59 50.80 -11.13
N TYR A 587 -7.32 50.58 -10.79
CA TYR A 587 -6.19 50.81 -11.69
C TYR A 587 -6.14 49.73 -12.78
N LEU A 588 -6.31 48.46 -12.40
CA LEU A 588 -6.38 47.34 -13.35
C LEU A 588 -7.54 47.52 -14.34
N PHE A 589 -8.75 47.80 -13.83
CA PHE A 589 -9.93 48.03 -14.65
C PHE A 589 -9.76 49.24 -15.58
N GLN A 590 -9.21 50.34 -15.07
CA GLN A 590 -8.95 51.53 -15.88
C GLN A 590 -7.99 51.23 -17.04
N THR A 591 -6.94 50.44 -16.81
CA THR A 591 -6.02 50.05 -17.89
C THR A 591 -6.71 49.20 -18.94
N VAL A 592 -7.59 48.26 -18.56
CA VAL A 592 -8.40 47.48 -19.53
C VAL A 592 -9.21 48.39 -20.45
N GLN A 593 -9.82 49.44 -19.90
CA GLN A 593 -10.65 50.36 -20.66
C GLN A 593 -9.87 51.33 -21.54
N SER A 594 -8.71 51.78 -21.08
CA SER A 594 -8.03 52.94 -21.68
C SER A 594 -6.87 52.60 -22.59
N THR A 595 -6.21 51.45 -22.42
CA THR A 595 -5.06 51.10 -23.25
C THR A 595 -5.49 50.63 -24.64
N SER A 596 -4.84 51.14 -25.69
CA SER A 596 -4.98 50.64 -27.07
C SER A 596 -4.05 49.47 -27.39
N ASP A 597 -3.06 49.22 -26.52
CA ASP A 597 -2.13 48.11 -26.64
C ASP A 597 -2.82 46.79 -26.25
N LYS A 598 -2.75 45.80 -27.14
CA LYS A 598 -3.45 44.53 -26.97
C LYS A 598 -2.85 43.66 -25.87
N GLU A 599 -1.53 43.70 -25.70
CA GLU A 599 -0.81 42.89 -24.72
C GLU A 599 -1.02 43.46 -23.32
N LEU A 600 -0.90 44.78 -23.16
CA LEU A 600 -1.22 45.46 -21.91
C LEU A 600 -2.70 45.30 -21.52
N ARG A 601 -3.63 45.40 -22.49
CA ARG A 601 -5.06 45.18 -22.21
C ARG A 601 -5.32 43.77 -21.72
N LYS A 602 -4.69 42.78 -22.36
CA LYS A 602 -4.82 41.38 -21.97
C LYS A 602 -4.24 41.14 -20.58
N SER A 603 -3.01 41.57 -20.32
CA SER A 603 -2.37 41.44 -19.01
C SER A 603 -3.19 42.13 -17.91
N ALA A 604 -3.71 43.33 -18.14
CA ALA A 604 -4.55 44.03 -17.17
C ALA A 604 -5.88 43.32 -16.91
N PHE A 605 -6.48 42.72 -17.94
CA PHE A 605 -7.71 41.96 -17.81
C PHE A 605 -7.50 40.65 -17.05
N ASP A 606 -6.44 39.91 -17.39
CA ASP A 606 -6.06 38.66 -16.70
C ASP A 606 -5.78 38.95 -15.22
N ASN A 607 -5.01 40.01 -14.92
CA ASN A 607 -4.69 40.45 -13.56
C ASN A 607 -5.89 41.00 -12.77
N TYR A 608 -6.95 41.51 -13.43
CA TYR A 608 -8.18 41.96 -12.77
C TYR A 608 -9.09 40.79 -12.35
N LEU A 609 -8.98 39.64 -13.02
CA LEU A 609 -9.80 38.46 -12.76
C LEU A 609 -9.16 37.47 -11.78
N ALA A 610 -7.83 37.51 -11.63
CA ALA A 610 -7.08 36.74 -10.64
C ALA A 610 -7.38 37.24 -9.22
#